data_AF-A0A2C9VLQ9-F1
#
_entry.id   AF-A0A2C9VLQ9-F1
#
_cell.length_a   1.000
_cell.length_b   1.000
_cell.length_c   1.000
_cell.angle_alpha   90.00
_cell.angle_beta   90.00
_cell.angle_gamma   90.00
#
_symmetry.space_group_name_H-M   'P 1'
#
loop_
_entity.id
_entity.type
_entity.pdbx_description
1 polymer ?
#
loop_
_entity_poly.entity_id
_entity_poly.type
_entity_poly.pdbx_seq_one_letter_code
_entity_poly.pdbx_strand_id
1 'polypeptide(L)'
;MSTIDLKLSRSNRIYRSSEPLQGKIVIKSPSSLSHYGIRLTINGSVNMQIRGGSAGVIESFYGVIKPITIVNKSFEIRSSGKIDSGTSEIPFSVILKQPGEESLERFYETFHGTDISIQYLVTVDISRGYLHKSLSTTMEFIVESDKADLLERSVSSEMAIFYITQDTQRHPLLPELKSGGFLVTGRISTQCSLLDPISGELTVERSAVPICSIDIHLLRVESILLGEKIVTETSLIQTTQIADGDVCRSMTLPIYVILPRLLTCPTVLAG
;
A
#
# COMPACT_ATOMS: atom_id res chain seq x y z
N MET A 1 -9.00 -27.82 -26.18
CA MET A 1 -9.67 -26.52 -25.94
C MET A 1 -8.63 -25.42 -26.08
N SER A 2 -8.97 -24.28 -26.67
CA SER A 2 -8.02 -23.16 -26.78
C SER A 2 -7.85 -22.49 -25.42
N THR A 3 -6.61 -22.19 -25.03
CA THR A 3 -6.26 -21.51 -23.77
C THR A 3 -5.48 -20.24 -24.05
N ILE A 4 -5.63 -19.25 -23.18
CA ILE A 4 -4.89 -18.00 -23.19
C ILE A 4 -4.11 -17.88 -21.88
N ASP A 5 -2.87 -17.45 -21.98
CA ASP A 5 -1.99 -17.15 -20.84
C ASP A 5 -1.34 -15.79 -21.07
N LEU A 6 -1.20 -15.01 -20.01
CA LEU A 6 -0.57 -13.70 -20.05
C LEU A 6 0.73 -13.79 -19.27
N LYS A 7 1.82 -13.30 -19.84
CA LYS A 7 3.14 -13.32 -19.20
C LYS A 7 3.75 -11.94 -19.26
N LEU A 8 3.95 -11.32 -18.11
CA LEU A 8 4.69 -10.07 -18.00
C LEU A 8 6.19 -10.33 -18.17
N SER A 9 6.90 -9.36 -18.73
CA SER A 9 8.36 -9.45 -18.91
C SER A 9 9.11 -9.49 -17.58
N ARG A 10 8.54 -8.93 -16.51
CA ARG A 10 9.13 -8.91 -15.16
C ARG A 10 8.52 -10.00 -14.30
N SER A 11 9.37 -10.86 -13.73
CA SER A 11 8.94 -11.96 -12.86
C SER A 11 8.31 -11.49 -11.54
N ASN A 12 8.82 -10.40 -10.96
CA ASN A 12 8.28 -9.77 -9.76
C ASN A 12 6.98 -8.98 -10.03
N ARG A 13 6.65 -8.73 -11.30
CA ARG A 13 5.48 -7.96 -11.76
C ARG A 13 5.43 -6.52 -11.21
N ILE A 14 6.56 -5.98 -10.79
CA ILE A 14 6.67 -4.61 -10.26
C ILE A 14 6.98 -3.66 -11.41
N TYR A 15 6.16 -2.61 -11.52
CA TYR A 15 6.26 -1.56 -12.53
C TYR A 15 6.10 -0.19 -11.87
N ARG A 16 6.67 0.84 -12.49
CA ARG A 16 6.41 2.23 -12.12
C ARG A 16 5.48 2.88 -13.12
N SER A 17 4.82 3.95 -12.72
CA SER A 17 3.85 4.66 -13.58
C SER A 17 4.49 5.21 -14.87
N SER A 18 5.77 5.60 -14.79
CA SER A 18 6.57 6.07 -15.92
C SER A 18 7.07 4.96 -16.86
N GLU A 19 6.97 3.69 -16.44
CA GLU A 19 7.54 2.55 -17.16
C GLU A 19 6.47 1.83 -18.00
N PRO A 20 6.84 1.28 -19.17
CA PRO A 20 5.89 0.51 -19.97
C PRO A 20 5.58 -0.84 -19.32
N LEU A 21 4.30 -1.22 -19.33
CA LEU A 21 3.86 -2.57 -19.02
C LEU A 21 4.09 -3.45 -20.25
N GLN A 22 4.99 -4.41 -20.11
CA GLN A 22 5.47 -5.25 -21.21
C GLN A 22 5.29 -6.73 -20.90
N GLY A 23 5.05 -7.50 -21.95
CA GLY A 23 4.92 -8.95 -21.85
C GLY A 23 4.55 -9.59 -23.17
N LYS A 24 3.99 -10.80 -23.06
CA LYS A 24 3.45 -11.55 -24.18
C LYS A 24 2.16 -12.26 -23.81
N ILE A 25 1.28 -12.37 -24.79
CA ILE A 25 0.06 -13.16 -24.74
C ILE A 25 0.37 -14.49 -25.42
N VAL A 26 0.20 -15.60 -24.70
CA VAL A 26 0.46 -16.95 -25.19
C VAL A 26 -0.87 -17.63 -25.43
N ILE A 27 -1.14 -18.00 -26.68
CA ILE A 27 -2.39 -18.63 -27.09
C ILE A 27 -2.06 -20.04 -27.56
N LYS A 28 -2.66 -21.04 -26.92
CA LYS A 28 -2.54 -22.44 -27.34
C LYS A 28 -3.87 -22.88 -27.89
N SER A 29 -3.92 -23.30 -29.14
CA SER A 29 -5.16 -23.72 -29.80
C SER A 29 -4.94 -24.99 -30.61
N PRO A 30 -5.79 -26.03 -30.45
CA PRO A 30 -5.67 -27.26 -31.24
C PRO A 30 -6.03 -27.05 -32.71
N SER A 31 -6.82 -26.03 -33.02
CA SER A 31 -7.26 -25.65 -34.37
C SER A 31 -7.06 -24.15 -34.58
N SER A 32 -7.09 -23.71 -35.83
CA SER A 32 -7.06 -22.27 -36.12
C SER A 32 -8.24 -21.55 -35.48
N LEU A 33 -8.00 -20.33 -34.98
CA LEU A 33 -8.93 -19.54 -34.20
C LEU A 33 -9.14 -18.17 -34.86
N SER A 34 -10.36 -17.90 -35.32
CA SER A 34 -10.75 -16.56 -35.80
C SER A 34 -11.15 -15.67 -34.62
N HIS A 35 -10.75 -14.40 -34.67
CA HIS A 35 -11.03 -13.41 -33.62
C HIS A 35 -11.35 -12.03 -34.21
N TYR A 36 -12.11 -11.23 -33.46
CA TYR A 36 -12.48 -9.85 -33.80
C TYR A 36 -11.60 -8.82 -33.10
N GLY A 37 -10.32 -9.17 -32.94
CA GLY A 37 -9.33 -8.36 -32.25
C GLY A 37 -8.96 -8.92 -30.87
N ILE A 38 -7.80 -8.47 -30.40
CA ILE A 38 -7.21 -8.79 -29.11
C ILE A 38 -7.02 -7.47 -28.38
N ARG A 39 -7.68 -7.32 -27.24
CA ARG A 39 -7.63 -6.10 -26.44
C ARG A 39 -6.95 -6.38 -25.11
N LEU A 40 -6.14 -5.44 -24.65
CA LEU A 40 -5.53 -5.43 -23.34
C LEU A 40 -6.11 -4.25 -22.56
N THR A 41 -6.70 -4.53 -21.40
CA THR A 41 -7.34 -3.52 -20.55
C THR A 41 -6.60 -3.48 -19.22
N ILE A 42 -6.23 -2.27 -18.79
CA ILE A 42 -5.62 -1.98 -17.50
C ILE A 42 -6.67 -1.32 -16.63
N ASN A 43 -6.96 -1.93 -15.48
CA ASN A 43 -7.90 -1.43 -14.51
C ASN A 43 -7.19 -1.22 -13.15
N GLY A 44 -7.16 0.00 -12.66
CA GLY A 44 -6.73 0.35 -11.32
C GLY A 44 -7.94 0.70 -10.47
N SER A 45 -8.07 0.11 -9.29
CA SER A 45 -9.19 0.36 -8.39
C SER A 45 -8.75 0.49 -6.94
N VAL A 46 -9.45 1.36 -6.20
CA VAL A 46 -9.37 1.49 -4.76
C VAL A 46 -10.64 0.92 -4.16
N ASN A 47 -10.49 -0.18 -3.43
CA ASN A 47 -11.54 -0.86 -2.70
C ASN A 47 -11.47 -0.41 -1.25
N MET A 48 -12.63 -0.11 -0.68
CA MET A 48 -12.74 0.35 0.70
C MET A 48 -13.83 -0.42 1.43
N GLN A 49 -13.57 -0.80 2.66
CA GLN A 49 -14.53 -1.46 3.54
C GLN A 49 -14.50 -0.83 4.92
N ILE A 50 -15.66 -0.81 5.57
CA ILE A 50 -15.80 -0.31 6.95
C ILE A 50 -16.27 -1.49 7.80
N ARG A 51 -15.55 -1.77 8.89
CA ARG A 51 -15.92 -2.82 9.84
C ARG A 51 -16.66 -2.18 11.03
N GLY A 52 -17.80 -2.76 11.40
CA GLY A 52 -18.52 -2.35 12.61
C GLY A 52 -17.76 -2.78 13.85
N GLY A 53 -17.01 -1.86 14.47
CA GLY A 53 -16.25 -2.18 15.68
C GLY A 53 -15.74 -0.95 16.44
N SER A 54 -15.22 0.06 15.76
CA SER A 54 -14.58 1.22 16.43
C SER A 54 -15.45 2.49 16.43
N ALA A 55 -16.49 2.55 15.62
CA ALA A 55 -17.46 3.63 15.60
C ALA A 55 -18.70 3.24 16.42
N GLY A 56 -18.62 3.41 17.74
CA GLY A 56 -19.82 3.40 18.59
C GLY A 56 -20.85 4.37 17.99
N VAL A 57 -22.01 3.84 17.63
CA VAL A 57 -23.10 4.53 16.92
C VAL A 57 -22.83 4.75 15.42
N ILE A 58 -23.08 3.72 14.60
CA ILE A 58 -24.12 3.69 13.54
C ILE A 58 -24.11 2.28 12.90
N GLU A 59 -25.15 1.49 13.19
CA GLU A 59 -25.38 0.15 12.61
C GLU A 59 -25.81 0.16 11.13
N SER A 60 -25.87 1.33 10.47
CA SER A 60 -26.47 1.45 9.12
C SER A 60 -25.49 1.61 7.96
N PHE A 61 -24.18 1.44 8.18
CA PHE A 61 -23.17 1.53 7.11
C PHE A 61 -22.35 0.25 6.94
N TYR A 62 -22.92 -0.92 7.27
CA TYR A 62 -22.42 -2.20 6.80
C TYR A 62 -22.60 -2.28 5.28
N GLY A 63 -21.61 -1.83 4.54
CA GLY A 63 -21.66 -1.82 3.08
C GLY A 63 -20.28 -1.79 2.49
N VAL A 64 -20.04 -2.68 1.52
CA VAL A 64 -18.90 -2.57 0.60
C VAL A 64 -19.04 -1.22 -0.10
N ILE A 65 -18.10 -0.30 0.15
CA ILE A 65 -18.07 0.97 -0.57
C ILE A 65 -17.78 0.64 -2.03
N LYS A 66 -18.53 1.27 -2.95
CA LYS A 66 -18.30 1.04 -4.39
C LYS A 66 -16.83 1.35 -4.70
N PRO A 67 -16.09 0.42 -5.32
CA PRO A 67 -14.70 0.65 -5.66
C PRO A 67 -14.52 1.89 -6.54
N ILE A 68 -13.51 2.69 -6.24
CA ILE A 68 -13.16 3.87 -7.03
C ILE A 68 -12.19 3.42 -8.11
N THR A 69 -12.59 3.52 -9.37
CA THR A 69 -11.70 3.29 -10.50
C THR A 69 -10.76 4.49 -10.64
N ILE A 70 -9.46 4.26 -10.44
CA ILE A 70 -8.41 5.29 -10.55
C ILE A 70 -7.68 5.24 -11.90
N VAL A 71 -7.74 4.10 -12.60
CA VAL A 71 -7.16 3.90 -13.93
C VAL A 71 -8.09 2.98 -14.74
N ASN A 72 -8.40 3.33 -15.99
CA ASN A 72 -9.10 2.43 -16.91
C ASN A 72 -8.68 2.68 -18.36
N LYS A 73 -7.66 1.97 -18.82
CA LYS A 73 -7.11 2.10 -20.18
C LYS A 73 -7.34 0.82 -20.98
N SER A 74 -7.71 0.95 -22.25
CA SER A 74 -7.88 -0.21 -23.16
C SER A 74 -7.08 0.01 -24.43
N PHE A 75 -6.28 -0.98 -24.79
CA PHE A 75 -5.36 -0.98 -25.91
C PHE A 75 -5.72 -2.11 -26.88
N GLU A 76 -5.81 -1.80 -28.16
CA GLU A 76 -5.91 -2.82 -29.20
C GLU A 76 -4.50 -3.36 -29.49
N ILE A 77 -4.26 -4.63 -29.17
CA ILE A 77 -2.97 -5.30 -29.38
C ILE A 77 -2.89 -5.89 -30.78
N ARG A 78 -4.01 -6.37 -31.31
CA ARG A 78 -4.12 -6.91 -32.66
C ARG A 78 -5.54 -6.72 -33.16
N SER A 79 -5.67 -6.31 -34.42
CA SER A 79 -6.95 -6.22 -35.12
C SER A 79 -7.57 -7.58 -35.41
N SER A 80 -8.77 -7.60 -35.98
CA SER A 80 -9.45 -8.83 -36.35
C SER A 80 -8.62 -9.69 -37.29
N GLY A 81 -8.70 -11.01 -37.12
CA GLY A 81 -7.83 -11.91 -37.86
C GLY A 81 -8.01 -13.36 -37.46
N LYS A 82 -7.01 -14.16 -37.83
CA LYS A 82 -6.95 -15.59 -37.58
C LYS A 82 -5.61 -15.95 -36.95
N ILE A 83 -5.64 -16.81 -35.95
CA ILE A 83 -4.48 -17.40 -35.28
C ILE A 83 -4.41 -18.86 -35.70
N ASP A 84 -3.25 -19.32 -36.15
CA ASP A 84 -3.06 -20.70 -36.59
C ASP A 84 -3.14 -21.71 -35.44
N SER A 85 -3.34 -22.98 -35.78
CA SER A 85 -3.26 -24.08 -34.80
C SER A 85 -1.84 -24.19 -34.22
N GLY A 86 -1.74 -24.56 -32.95
CA GLY A 86 -0.48 -24.69 -32.23
C GLY A 86 -0.36 -23.65 -31.12
N THR A 87 0.85 -23.14 -30.91
CA THR A 87 1.14 -22.09 -29.91
C THR A 87 1.51 -20.80 -30.65
N SER A 88 0.80 -19.72 -30.35
CA SER A 88 1.11 -18.38 -30.85
C SER A 88 1.51 -17.48 -29.68
N GLU A 89 2.55 -16.67 -29.88
CA GLU A 89 2.98 -15.67 -28.91
C GLU A 89 2.85 -14.29 -29.53
N ILE A 90 2.19 -13.38 -28.80
CA ILE A 90 1.92 -12.01 -29.25
C ILE A 90 2.54 -11.06 -28.23
N PRO A 91 3.67 -10.41 -28.53
CA PRO A 91 4.28 -9.44 -27.63
C PRO A 91 3.43 -8.17 -27.54
N PHE A 92 3.49 -7.50 -26.39
CA PHE A 92 2.89 -6.19 -26.19
C PHE A 92 3.80 -5.28 -25.35
N SER A 93 3.65 -3.98 -25.53
CA SER A 93 4.26 -2.93 -24.71
C SER A 93 3.32 -1.75 -24.69
N VAL A 94 2.76 -1.42 -23.52
CA VAL A 94 1.82 -0.32 -23.36
C VAL A 94 2.33 0.66 -22.29
N ILE A 95 2.19 1.95 -22.55
CA ILE A 95 2.63 3.00 -21.61
C ILE A 95 1.50 3.23 -20.60
N LEU A 96 1.83 3.18 -19.31
CA LEU A 96 0.86 3.37 -18.22
C LEU A 96 0.41 4.83 -18.10
N LYS A 97 1.36 5.77 -18.12
CA LYS A 97 1.15 7.21 -18.05
C LYS A 97 1.90 7.92 -19.17
N GLN A 98 1.24 8.71 -20.01
CA GLN A 98 1.95 9.44 -21.08
C GLN A 98 2.64 10.71 -20.52
N PRO A 99 3.85 11.05 -21.01
CA PRO A 99 4.50 12.32 -20.65
C PRO A 99 3.64 13.51 -21.10
N GLY A 100 3.31 14.41 -20.17
CA GLY A 100 2.47 15.60 -20.45
C GLY A 100 0.96 15.34 -20.42
N GLU A 101 0.52 14.12 -20.10
CA GLU A 101 -0.86 13.85 -19.75
C GLU A 101 -1.13 14.49 -18.37
N GLU A 102 -1.79 15.66 -18.35
CA GLU A 102 -2.42 16.20 -17.13
C GLU A 102 -3.61 15.30 -16.78
N SER A 103 -3.33 14.08 -16.33
CA SER A 103 -4.37 13.09 -16.11
C SER A 103 -4.99 13.24 -14.72
N LEU A 104 -6.31 13.32 -14.68
CA LEU A 104 -7.15 12.97 -13.52
C LEU A 104 -6.81 11.57 -12.96
N GLU A 105 -6.18 10.72 -13.77
CA GLU A 105 -5.70 9.39 -13.40
C GLU A 105 -4.40 9.49 -12.60
N ARG A 106 -4.44 8.94 -11.38
CA ARG A 106 -3.32 8.94 -10.44
C ARG A 106 -2.95 7.51 -10.09
N PHE A 107 -1.68 7.18 -10.27
CA PHE A 107 -1.12 5.91 -9.86
C PHE A 107 -0.63 6.04 -8.41
N TYR A 108 -1.27 5.30 -7.52
CA TYR A 108 -0.80 5.04 -6.17
C TYR A 108 -0.06 3.71 -6.11
N GLU A 109 0.79 3.52 -5.11
CA GLU A 109 1.38 2.22 -4.87
C GLU A 109 0.30 1.16 -4.63
N THR A 110 0.52 -0.04 -5.17
CA THR A 110 -0.33 -1.18 -4.85
C THR A 110 -0.27 -1.44 -3.35
N PHE A 111 -1.44 -1.56 -2.73
CA PHE A 111 -1.57 -1.73 -1.29
C PHE A 111 -2.73 -2.66 -0.98
N HIS A 112 -2.52 -3.59 -0.06
CA HIS A 112 -3.57 -4.49 0.41
C HIS A 112 -3.64 -4.43 1.94
N GLY A 113 -4.42 -3.46 2.43
CA GLY A 113 -4.68 -3.25 3.84
C GLY A 113 -5.91 -4.00 4.33
N THR A 114 -6.30 -3.66 5.56
CA THR A 114 -7.48 -4.26 6.19
C THR A 114 -8.75 -3.56 5.71
N ASP A 115 -8.72 -2.25 5.52
CA ASP A 115 -9.90 -1.44 5.20
C ASP A 115 -9.75 -0.76 3.83
N ILE A 116 -8.52 -0.57 3.35
CA ILE A 116 -8.21 0.00 2.03
C ILE A 116 -7.39 -1.01 1.20
N SER A 117 -7.75 -1.20 -0.07
CA SER A 117 -6.96 -2.00 -1.02
C SER A 117 -6.88 -1.30 -2.38
N ILE A 118 -5.67 -0.98 -2.82
CA ILE A 118 -5.33 -0.39 -4.12
C ILE A 118 -4.78 -1.52 -5.00
N GLN A 119 -5.50 -1.87 -6.07
CA GLN A 119 -5.18 -2.99 -6.94
C GLN A 119 -5.14 -2.58 -8.41
N TYR A 120 -4.18 -3.14 -9.16
CA TYR A 120 -4.09 -2.97 -10.60
C TYR A 120 -4.13 -4.32 -11.32
N LEU A 121 -5.10 -4.46 -12.22
CA LEU A 121 -5.31 -5.65 -13.02
C LEU A 121 -5.05 -5.34 -14.49
N VAL A 122 -4.35 -6.25 -15.16
CA VAL A 122 -4.26 -6.29 -16.62
C VAL A 122 -5.05 -7.49 -17.12
N THR A 123 -6.02 -7.23 -17.98
CA THR A 123 -6.90 -8.22 -18.59
C THR A 123 -6.64 -8.25 -20.09
N VAL A 124 -6.51 -9.44 -20.66
CA VAL A 124 -6.46 -9.64 -22.10
C VAL A 124 -7.70 -10.38 -22.54
N ASP A 125 -8.44 -9.78 -23.46
CA ASP A 125 -9.66 -10.32 -24.06
C ASP A 125 -9.48 -10.58 -25.54
N ILE A 126 -9.83 -11.80 -25.96
CA ILE A 126 -9.90 -12.21 -27.37
C ILE A 126 -11.38 -12.43 -27.69
N SER A 127 -11.97 -11.45 -28.36
CA SER A 127 -13.34 -11.52 -28.86
C SER A 127 -13.42 -12.51 -30.02
N ARG A 128 -14.37 -13.44 -29.96
CA ARG A 128 -14.59 -14.47 -30.99
C ARG A 128 -15.98 -14.35 -31.62
N GLY A 129 -16.23 -15.15 -32.65
CA GLY A 129 -17.57 -15.37 -33.23
C GLY A 129 -18.66 -15.52 -32.18
N TYR A 130 -19.89 -15.08 -32.47
CA TYR A 130 -21.04 -15.15 -31.55
C TYR A 130 -21.30 -16.56 -30.98
N LEU A 131 -20.92 -17.60 -31.72
CA LEU A 131 -21.05 -19.02 -31.35
C LEU A 131 -19.91 -19.53 -30.44
N HIS A 132 -18.85 -18.74 -30.22
CA HIS A 132 -17.70 -19.11 -29.43
C HIS A 132 -17.53 -18.17 -28.23
N LYS A 133 -17.44 -18.73 -27.02
CA LYS A 133 -17.11 -17.98 -25.79
C LYS A 133 -15.85 -17.12 -26.01
N SER A 134 -15.76 -15.88 -25.56
CA SER A 134 -14.47 -15.15 -25.62
C SER A 134 -13.38 -15.88 -24.81
N LEU A 135 -12.11 -15.66 -25.15
CA LEU A 135 -11.00 -16.06 -24.27
C LEU A 135 -10.58 -14.82 -23.48
N SER A 136 -10.43 -14.97 -22.17
CA SER A 136 -10.02 -13.88 -21.30
C SER A 136 -9.05 -14.42 -20.25
N THR A 137 -8.05 -13.63 -19.90
CA THR A 137 -7.18 -13.87 -18.75
C THR A 137 -6.85 -12.55 -18.08
N THR A 138 -6.79 -12.56 -16.76
CA THR A 138 -6.51 -11.39 -15.94
C THR A 138 -5.40 -11.72 -14.98
N MET A 139 -4.53 -10.76 -14.73
CA MET A 139 -3.54 -10.85 -13.66
C MET A 139 -3.34 -9.50 -12.99
N GLU A 140 -2.91 -9.57 -11.75
CA GLU A 140 -2.43 -8.41 -11.02
C GLU A 140 -0.98 -8.10 -11.37
N PHE A 141 -0.68 -6.81 -11.44
CA PHE A 141 0.67 -6.27 -11.43
C PHE A 141 0.81 -5.22 -10.33
N ILE A 142 2.04 -5.05 -9.84
CA ILE A 142 2.35 -4.19 -8.71
C ILE A 142 2.85 -2.86 -9.23
N VAL A 143 2.26 -1.78 -8.74
CA VAL A 143 2.70 -0.41 -9.01
C VAL A 143 3.50 0.07 -7.80
N GLU A 144 4.73 0.52 -8.05
CA GLU A 144 5.55 1.28 -7.09
C GLU A 144 5.63 2.75 -7.52
N SER A 145 5.78 3.64 -6.56
CA SER A 145 5.95 5.07 -6.84
C SER A 145 7.25 5.33 -7.61
N ASP A 146 7.20 6.30 -8.50
CA ASP A 146 8.40 6.80 -9.15
C ASP A 146 9.29 7.50 -8.11
N LYS A 147 10.60 7.23 -8.15
CA LYS A 147 11.56 7.84 -7.21
C LYS A 147 11.56 9.38 -7.25
N ALA A 148 11.10 9.96 -8.36
CA ALA A 148 10.97 11.40 -8.55
C ALA A 148 9.69 11.99 -7.92
N ASP A 149 8.66 11.17 -7.67
CA ASP A 149 7.44 11.59 -6.97
C ASP A 149 7.58 11.48 -5.44
N LEU A 150 8.63 10.81 -4.97
CA LEU A 150 9.08 10.91 -3.58
C LEU A 150 9.60 12.33 -3.40
N LEU A 151 8.93 13.13 -2.55
CA LEU A 151 9.29 14.50 -2.19
C LEU A 151 10.80 14.75 -2.40
N GLU A 152 11.15 15.50 -3.45
CA GLU A 152 12.52 15.82 -3.89
C GLU A 152 13.38 16.51 -2.80
N ARG A 153 12.80 16.79 -1.64
CA ARG A 153 13.55 17.27 -0.50
C ARG A 153 14.37 16.09 -0.01
N SER A 154 15.70 16.17 -0.15
CA SER A 154 16.64 15.43 0.69
C SER A 154 16.09 15.51 2.11
N VAL A 155 15.42 14.46 2.58
CA VAL A 155 14.67 14.52 3.82
C VAL A 155 15.76 14.56 4.89
N SER A 156 16.18 15.75 5.31
CA SER A 156 16.79 15.86 6.63
C SER A 156 15.70 15.33 7.54
N SER A 157 15.90 14.11 8.06
CA SER A 157 14.92 13.44 8.89
C SER A 157 14.55 14.39 10.02
N GLU A 158 13.37 15.02 9.90
CA GLU A 158 12.94 16.02 10.86
C GLU A 158 12.73 15.27 12.16
N MET A 159 13.48 15.66 13.19
CA MET A 159 13.42 15.03 14.48
C MET A 159 12.33 15.72 15.29
N ALA A 160 11.23 15.02 15.56
CA ALA A 160 10.22 15.51 16.48
C ALA A 160 10.72 15.29 17.91
N ILE A 161 10.77 16.36 18.68
CA ILE A 161 11.00 16.30 20.12
C ILE A 161 9.68 15.91 20.78
N PHE A 162 9.73 14.94 21.69
CA PHE A 162 8.59 14.52 22.48
C PHE A 162 8.92 14.55 23.97
N TYR A 163 7.88 14.71 24.78
CA TYR A 163 7.92 14.56 26.22
C TYR A 163 6.71 13.77 26.68
N ILE A 164 6.94 12.79 27.54
CA ILE A 164 5.92 11.96 28.14
C ILE A 164 5.89 12.30 29.63
N THR A 165 4.80 12.92 30.06
CA THR A 165 4.54 13.23 31.46
C THR A 165 3.27 12.53 31.92
N GLN A 166 3.05 12.50 33.24
CA GLN A 166 1.80 12.01 33.83
C GLN A 166 0.53 12.63 33.20
N ASP A 167 0.61 13.90 32.78
CA ASP A 167 -0.54 14.65 32.23
C ASP A 167 -0.79 14.36 30.74
N THR A 168 0.18 13.76 30.05
CA THR A 168 0.05 13.36 28.64
C THR A 168 -0.63 12.00 28.44
N GLN A 169 -0.87 11.26 29.53
CA GLN A 169 -1.36 9.88 29.46
C GLN A 169 -2.88 9.81 29.51
N ARG A 170 -3.46 9.00 28.62
CA ARG A 170 -4.91 8.77 28.54
C ARG A 170 -5.39 7.59 29.39
N HIS A 171 -4.46 6.73 29.83
CA HIS A 171 -4.76 5.56 30.63
C HIS A 171 -4.56 5.84 32.14
N PRO A 172 -5.22 5.09 33.03
CA PRO A 172 -5.03 5.24 34.47
C PRO A 172 -3.57 4.99 34.88
N LEU A 173 -2.98 5.96 35.59
CA LEU A 173 -1.63 5.86 36.14
C LEU A 173 -1.65 5.51 37.62
N LEU A 174 -0.56 4.87 38.07
CA LEU A 174 -0.28 4.61 39.48
C LEU A 174 -0.24 5.92 40.30
N PRO A 175 -0.77 5.96 41.54
CA PRO A 175 -0.74 7.16 42.39
C PRO A 175 0.67 7.71 42.66
N GLU A 176 1.66 6.83 42.74
CA GLU A 176 3.07 7.16 42.96
C GLU A 176 3.63 7.94 41.78
N LEU A 177 3.26 7.59 40.55
CA LEU A 177 3.66 8.32 39.35
C LEU A 177 3.04 9.73 39.32
N LYS A 178 1.78 9.86 39.75
CA LYS A 178 1.05 11.15 39.78
C LYS A 178 1.62 12.15 40.79
N SER A 179 2.15 11.65 41.91
CA SER A 179 2.62 12.47 43.03
C SER A 179 4.15 12.60 43.07
N GLY A 180 4.87 11.53 42.75
CA GLY A 180 6.34 11.49 42.72
C GLY A 180 6.96 11.89 41.37
N GLY A 181 6.13 12.08 40.34
CA GLY A 181 6.53 12.61 39.04
C GLY A 181 7.00 11.55 38.03
N PHE A 182 6.78 11.89 36.77
CA PHE A 182 7.14 11.10 35.60
C PHE A 182 7.53 12.04 34.46
N LEU A 183 8.71 11.85 33.89
CA LEU A 183 9.17 12.57 32.71
C LEU A 183 10.11 11.68 31.90
N VAL A 184 9.71 11.41 30.66
CA VAL A 184 10.58 10.88 29.60
C VAL A 184 10.68 11.94 28.52
N THR A 185 11.89 12.26 28.09
CA THR A 185 12.16 13.19 26.99
C THR A 185 12.78 12.39 25.85
N GLY A 186 12.68 12.90 24.63
CA GLY A 186 13.35 12.27 23.51
C GLY A 186 13.10 12.99 22.20
N ARG A 187 13.69 12.45 21.15
CA ARG A 187 13.43 12.85 19.78
C ARG A 187 13.39 11.64 18.88
N ILE A 188 12.54 11.67 17.87
CA ILE A 188 12.36 10.58 16.92
C ILE A 188 12.17 11.12 15.51
N SER A 189 12.68 10.40 14.52
CA SER A 189 12.48 10.72 13.11
C SER A 189 10.99 10.72 12.76
N THR A 190 10.49 11.80 12.17
CA THR A 190 9.09 11.89 11.67
C THR A 190 8.93 11.34 10.26
N GLN A 191 10.03 11.22 9.52
CA GLN A 191 10.06 10.75 8.14
C GLN A 191 11.31 9.89 7.92
N CYS A 192 11.13 8.75 7.26
CA CYS A 192 12.20 7.85 6.84
C CYS A 192 11.80 7.10 5.57
N SER A 193 12.81 6.63 4.82
CA SER A 193 12.58 5.64 3.76
C SER A 193 12.17 4.30 4.38
N LEU A 194 11.39 3.49 3.67
CA LEU A 194 11.11 2.11 4.09
C LEU A 194 12.36 1.22 4.20
N LEU A 195 13.46 1.64 3.58
CA LEU A 195 14.75 0.96 3.67
C LEU A 195 15.55 1.35 4.91
N ASP A 196 15.22 2.50 5.51
CA ASP A 196 15.93 3.06 6.64
C ASP A 196 15.19 2.75 7.94
N PRO A 197 15.91 2.63 9.07
CA PRO A 197 15.31 2.47 10.39
C PRO A 197 14.69 3.79 10.87
N ILE A 198 13.61 3.70 11.65
CA ILE A 198 13.17 4.81 12.49
C ILE A 198 14.24 5.02 13.55
N SER A 199 14.80 6.22 13.59
CA SER A 199 15.95 6.57 14.43
C SER A 199 15.59 7.67 15.40
N GLY A 200 16.22 7.68 16.56
CA GLY A 200 15.99 8.68 17.58
C GLY A 200 16.72 8.37 18.87
N GLU A 201 16.32 9.02 19.94
CA GLU A 201 16.82 8.76 21.28
C GLU A 201 15.77 9.17 22.31
N LEU A 202 15.83 8.55 23.48
CA LEU A 202 15.01 8.94 24.62
C LEU A 202 15.81 8.89 25.91
N THR A 203 15.41 9.68 26.89
CA THR A 203 15.99 9.69 28.23
C THR A 203 14.86 9.67 29.25
N VAL A 204 14.94 8.75 30.20
CA VAL A 204 14.07 8.78 31.38
C VAL A 204 14.64 9.83 32.34
N GLU A 205 14.05 11.02 32.38
CA GLU A 205 14.53 12.10 33.24
C GLU A 205 14.12 11.86 34.70
N ARG A 206 12.86 11.48 34.91
CA ARG A 206 12.29 11.22 36.25
C ARG A 206 11.26 10.11 36.20
N SER A 207 11.30 9.23 37.20
CA SER A 207 10.23 8.27 37.46
C SER A 207 10.22 7.88 38.93
N ALA A 208 9.08 8.08 39.59
CA ALA A 208 8.86 7.71 40.99
C ALA A 208 8.81 6.20 41.24
N VAL A 209 8.60 5.41 40.18
CA VAL A 209 8.53 3.94 40.23
C VAL A 209 9.53 3.33 39.25
N PRO A 210 9.92 2.07 39.44
CA PRO A 210 10.72 1.34 38.46
C PRO A 210 10.03 1.27 37.09
N ILE A 211 10.76 1.54 36.01
CA ILE A 211 10.26 1.36 34.63
C ILE A 211 10.78 0.01 34.16
N CYS A 212 9.94 -1.02 34.11
CA CYS A 212 10.37 -2.38 33.78
C CYS A 212 10.70 -2.59 32.31
N SER A 213 10.08 -1.85 31.41
CA SER A 213 10.35 -1.94 29.98
C SER A 213 9.98 -0.64 29.27
N ILE A 214 10.55 -0.45 28.08
CA ILE A 214 10.12 0.58 27.14
C ILE A 214 9.94 -0.07 25.78
N ASP A 215 8.72 0.01 25.25
CA ASP A 215 8.34 -0.57 23.97
C ASP A 215 7.95 0.52 22.98
N ILE A 216 8.37 0.37 21.72
CA ILE A 216 7.97 1.20 20.60
C ILE A 216 6.98 0.42 19.74
N HIS A 217 5.78 0.98 19.58
CA HIS A 217 4.74 0.43 18.72
C HIS A 217 4.70 1.15 17.38
N LEU A 218 4.91 0.39 16.30
CA LEU A 218 4.62 0.82 14.95
C LEU A 218 3.16 0.51 14.63
N LEU A 219 2.38 1.56 14.41
CA LEU A 219 0.96 1.47 14.10
C LEU A 219 0.72 1.86 12.64
N ARG A 220 -0.18 1.16 11.96
CA ARG A 220 -0.73 1.56 10.67
C ARG A 220 -2.09 2.20 10.89
N VAL A 221 -2.29 3.37 10.29
CA VAL A 221 -3.54 4.11 10.33
C VAL A 221 -4.13 4.11 8.92
N GLU A 222 -5.34 3.57 8.78
CA GLU A 222 -6.11 3.58 7.53
C GLU A 222 -7.32 4.51 7.75
N SER A 223 -7.46 5.53 6.89
CA SER A 223 -8.51 6.55 7.02
C SER A 223 -9.29 6.70 5.72
N ILE A 224 -10.62 6.69 5.80
CA ILE A 224 -11.53 6.81 4.66
C ILE A 224 -12.48 8.00 4.91
N LEU A 225 -12.60 8.90 3.94
CA LEU A 225 -13.59 9.98 3.95
C LEU A 225 -14.92 9.48 3.36
N LEU A 226 -15.98 9.46 4.18
CA LEU A 226 -17.34 9.07 3.78
C LEU A 226 -18.31 10.22 4.03
N GLY A 227 -18.73 10.89 2.96
CA GLY A 227 -19.52 12.13 3.05
C GLY A 227 -18.68 13.20 3.77
N GLU A 228 -19.13 13.63 4.95
CA GLU A 228 -18.45 14.64 5.77
C GLU A 228 -17.65 14.03 6.94
N LYS A 229 -17.61 12.69 7.07
CA LYS A 229 -16.96 12.00 8.20
C LYS A 229 -15.72 11.26 7.76
N ILE A 230 -14.67 11.33 8.58
CA ILE A 230 -13.47 10.50 8.42
C ILE A 230 -13.60 9.30 9.35
N VAL A 231 -13.63 8.10 8.78
CA VAL A 231 -13.54 6.83 9.52
C VAL A 231 -12.07 6.44 9.55
N THR A 232 -11.53 6.16 10.74
CA THR A 232 -10.12 5.82 10.93
C THR A 232 -10.00 4.55 11.74
N GLU A 233 -9.22 3.61 11.23
CA GLU A 233 -8.84 2.39 11.93
C GLU A 233 -7.33 2.36 12.17
N THR A 234 -6.92 1.86 13.33
CA THR A 234 -5.52 1.75 13.71
C THR A 234 -5.20 0.30 14.01
N SER A 235 -4.15 -0.23 13.38
CA SER A 235 -3.68 -1.60 13.58
C SER A 235 -2.23 -1.62 14.00
N LEU A 236 -1.87 -2.53 14.91
CA LEU A 236 -0.49 -2.74 15.34
C LEU A 236 0.26 -3.56 14.29
N ILE A 237 1.38 -3.03 13.80
CA ILE A 237 2.24 -3.70 12.82
C ILE A 237 3.40 -4.40 13.51
N GLN A 238 4.06 -3.72 14.45
CA GLN A 238 5.23 -4.24 15.15
C GLN A 238 5.35 -3.60 16.53
N THR A 239 5.76 -4.42 17.51
CA THR A 239 6.24 -3.95 18.82
C THR A 239 7.73 -4.22 18.89
N THR A 240 8.51 -3.21 19.26
CA THR A 240 9.96 -3.33 19.48
C THR A 240 10.28 -2.89 20.90
N GLN A 241 10.69 -3.83 21.74
CA GLN A 241 11.22 -3.50 23.07
C GLN A 241 12.62 -2.93 22.93
N ILE A 242 12.85 -1.75 23.49
CA ILE A 242 14.13 -1.03 23.43
C ILE A 242 14.81 -0.92 24.80
N ALA A 243 14.11 -1.27 25.87
CA ALA A 243 14.67 -1.38 27.21
C ALA A 243 13.92 -2.44 28.02
N ASP A 244 14.65 -3.14 28.89
CA ASP A 244 14.14 -4.16 29.80
C ASP A 244 14.87 -4.05 31.16
N GLY A 245 14.16 -4.33 32.25
CA GLY A 245 14.57 -4.04 33.62
C GLY A 245 14.39 -2.58 34.03
N ASP A 246 14.66 -2.24 35.30
CA ASP A 246 14.49 -0.87 35.82
C ASP A 246 15.40 0.13 35.10
N VAL A 247 14.84 0.85 34.13
CA VAL A 247 15.59 1.73 33.25
C VAL A 247 16.27 2.85 34.04
N CYS A 248 17.57 3.03 33.79
CA CYS A 248 18.36 4.08 34.44
C CYS A 248 17.84 5.48 34.09
N ARG A 249 17.78 6.35 35.09
CA ARG A 249 17.42 7.75 34.91
C ARG A 249 18.62 8.52 34.37
N SER A 250 18.36 9.56 33.59
CA SER A 250 19.39 10.40 32.95
C SER A 250 20.36 9.64 32.03
N MET A 251 20.00 8.43 31.61
CA MET A 251 20.71 7.67 30.59
C MET A 251 19.94 7.77 29.28
N THR A 252 20.62 8.24 28.24
CA THR A 252 20.06 8.33 26.90
C THR A 252 20.12 6.97 26.21
N LEU A 253 18.95 6.46 25.83
CA LEU A 253 18.76 5.22 25.09
C LEU A 253 18.56 5.52 23.60
N PRO A 254 19.27 4.83 22.69
CA PRO A 254 19.04 4.98 21.27
C PRO A 254 17.73 4.32 20.85
N ILE A 255 17.00 4.99 19.96
CA ILE A 255 15.87 4.40 19.21
C ILE A 255 16.39 4.00 17.85
N TYR A 256 16.25 2.71 17.52
CA TYR A 256 16.61 2.16 16.22
C TYR A 256 15.65 1.02 15.87
N VAL A 257 14.60 1.33 15.10
CA VAL A 257 13.52 0.38 14.77
C VAL A 257 13.51 0.13 13.27
N ILE A 258 13.80 -1.11 12.88
CA ILE A 258 13.75 -1.54 11.48
C ILE A 258 12.28 -1.79 11.09
N LEU A 259 11.87 -1.21 9.96
CA LEU A 259 10.53 -1.37 9.42
C LEU A 259 10.33 -2.77 8.80
N PRO A 260 9.23 -3.47 9.11
CA PRO A 260 8.95 -4.79 8.55
C PRO A 260 8.47 -4.66 7.11
N ARG A 261 9.39 -4.77 6.15
CA ARG A 261 9.18 -4.47 4.72
C ARG A 261 7.92 -5.07 4.08
N LEU A 262 7.48 -6.26 4.53
CA LEU A 262 6.29 -6.93 3.98
C LEU A 262 4.96 -6.42 4.56
N LEU A 263 5.01 -5.63 5.65
CA LEU A 263 3.85 -5.15 6.40
C LEU A 263 3.75 -3.61 6.41
N THR A 264 4.73 -2.93 5.83
CA THR A 264 4.79 -1.46 5.71
C THR A 264 4.73 -1.01 4.28
N CYS A 265 4.05 0.11 4.04
CA CYS A 265 4.01 0.81 2.77
C CYS A 265 4.33 2.30 3.00
N PRO A 266 4.65 3.07 1.95
CA PRO A 266 4.77 4.51 2.06
C PRO A 266 3.44 5.14 2.48
N THR A 267 3.52 6.29 3.14
CA THR A 267 2.33 7.07 3.49
C THR A 267 1.67 7.61 2.22
N VAL A 268 0.39 7.28 2.02
CA VAL A 268 -0.42 7.80 0.92
C VAL A 268 -1.45 8.77 1.47
N LEU A 269 -1.44 10.00 0.93
CA LEU A 269 -2.49 10.99 1.16
C LEU A 269 -3.18 11.25 -0.18
N ALA A 270 -4.44 10.83 -0.27
CA ALA A 270 -5.26 10.92 -1.47
C ALA A 270 -6.61 11.54 -1.10
N GLY A 271 -6.81 12.80 -1.46
CA GLY A 271 -7.98 13.61 -1.14
C GLY A 271 -7.75 15.07 -1.50
#